data_AF-A0A8T3N5G9-F1
#
_entry.id   AF-A0A8T3N5G9-F1
#
_cell.length_a   1.000
_cell.length_b   1.000
_cell.length_c   1.000
_cell.angle_alpha   90.00
_cell.angle_beta   90.00
_cell.angle_gamma   90.00
#
_symmetry.space_group_name_H-M   'P 1'
#
loop_
_entity.id
_entity.type
_entity.pdbx_description
1 polymer ?
#
loop_
_entity_poly.entity_id
_entity_poly.type
_entity_poly.pdbx_seq_one_letter_code
_entity_poly.pdbx_strand_id
1 'polypeptide(L)'
;MKRRPIIKSVETKYYEQRDALFQGLQNLDRRSFMKVSMAAMTAALAKGVEFHYHNFLPVNVVNAAPKPSLGGNTGAAGEAQGQDFTFAYISDSHIYERELNGRFVRQLLRAVDDINSLDPQPDFVLYGGDIAQLGAPEELKLGAEILKSVKAPVKMMVGEHDWFLDLGERWMDLFGAPNYSFDHKGVHIVVLQSVHEEDFWTERGMTPEERMLTVAGLDNGIQSRFKVGAPQRAWLQKDLEKYSADTPIIVFSHSPLYHYYKPWNFWTEDAPEVQTLLHHFDSVAVIHGHTHQMLTNRIGNIHFHGMASTAWPWPYAPEGLPALTVQMNRADPFNASDGLGDGTVHVSPDGLVDKLYNLWNRNPVQVTSRYVNSNGRDAIPQQPNLKSY
;
A
#
# COMPACT_ATOMS: atom_id res chain seq x y z
N MET A 1 -17.38 45.86 -36.33
CA MET A 1 -17.47 44.54 -35.67
C MET A 1 -17.42 44.74 -34.16
N LYS A 2 -18.53 44.54 -33.43
CA LYS A 2 -18.53 44.56 -31.95
C LYS A 2 -17.88 43.25 -31.47
N ARG A 3 -16.75 43.33 -30.76
CA ARG A 3 -16.10 42.16 -30.13
C ARG A 3 -17.09 41.50 -29.17
N ARG A 4 -17.34 40.20 -29.33
CA ARG A 4 -18.15 39.42 -28.39
C ARG A 4 -17.44 39.42 -27.03
N PRO A 5 -18.17 39.56 -25.90
CA PRO A 5 -17.57 39.45 -24.58
C PRO A 5 -16.97 38.06 -24.40
N ILE A 6 -15.73 38.00 -23.93
CA ILE A 6 -15.05 36.75 -23.58
C ILE A 6 -15.71 36.25 -22.30
N ILE A 7 -16.60 35.28 -22.43
CA ILE A 7 -17.20 34.60 -21.28
C ILE A 7 -16.16 33.62 -20.76
N LYS A 8 -15.53 33.96 -19.63
CA LYS A 8 -14.59 33.06 -18.96
C LYS A 8 -15.33 31.77 -18.56
N SER A 9 -14.68 30.62 -18.77
CA SER A 9 -15.20 29.34 -18.30
C SER A 9 -15.35 29.36 -16.78
N VAL A 10 -16.20 28.47 -16.26
CA VAL A 10 -16.38 28.29 -14.81
C VAL A 10 -15.03 27.97 -14.15
N GLU A 11 -14.24 27.12 -14.78
CA GLU A 11 -12.91 26.72 -14.29
C GLU A 11 -11.93 27.90 -14.21
N THR A 12 -11.87 28.75 -15.24
CA THR A 12 -11.02 29.95 -15.22
C THR A 12 -11.43 30.90 -14.11
N LYS A 13 -12.73 31.06 -13.84
CA LYS A 13 -13.21 31.88 -12.72
C LYS A 13 -12.81 31.28 -11.37
N TYR A 14 -12.85 29.96 -11.22
CA TYR A 14 -12.42 29.29 -9.99
C TYR A 14 -10.92 29.45 -9.75
N TYR A 15 -10.07 29.28 -10.77
CA TYR A 15 -8.63 29.48 -10.63
C TYR A 15 -8.28 30.93 -10.26
N GLU A 16 -8.92 31.91 -10.90
CA GLU A 16 -8.72 33.33 -10.56
C GLU A 16 -9.15 33.65 -9.12
N GLN A 17 -10.28 33.10 -8.66
CA GLN A 17 -10.75 33.26 -7.28
C GLN A 17 -9.81 32.60 -6.26
N ARG A 18 -9.31 31.40 -6.59
CA ARG A 18 -8.34 30.66 -5.78
C ARG A 18 -7.03 31.45 -5.65
N ASP A 19 -6.50 31.95 -6.76
CA ASP A 19 -5.22 32.67 -6.77
C ASP A 19 -5.34 34.02 -6.03
N ALA A 20 -6.48 34.72 -6.19
CA ALA A 20 -6.78 35.92 -5.42
C ALA A 20 -6.89 35.65 -3.91
N LEU A 21 -7.50 34.52 -3.51
CA LEU A 21 -7.55 34.09 -2.11
C LEU A 21 -6.13 33.87 -1.55
N PHE A 22 -5.29 33.10 -2.25
CA PHE A 22 -3.93 32.80 -1.78
C PHE A 22 -3.02 34.03 -1.72
N GLN A 23 -3.12 34.95 -2.68
CA GLN A 23 -2.43 36.25 -2.60
C GLN A 23 -2.89 37.07 -1.39
N GLY A 24 -4.18 37.02 -1.05
CA GLY A 24 -4.73 37.67 0.15
C GLY A 24 -4.22 37.06 1.47
N LEU A 25 -3.88 35.77 1.48
CA LEU A 25 -3.37 35.08 2.67
C LEU A 25 -1.90 35.42 2.99
N GLN A 26 -1.11 35.86 2.00
CA GLN A 26 0.32 36.15 2.18
C GLN A 26 0.62 37.36 3.09
N ASN A 27 -0.37 38.23 3.35
CA ASN A 27 -0.22 39.45 4.14
C ASN A 27 -0.87 39.38 5.53
N LEU A 28 -1.23 38.19 6.01
CA LEU A 28 -1.90 38.04 7.31
C LEU A 28 -0.92 37.94 8.47
N ASP A 29 -1.12 38.76 9.50
CA ASP A 29 -0.49 38.54 10.80
C ASP A 29 -1.02 37.25 11.46
N ARG A 30 -0.29 36.71 12.46
CA ARG A 30 -0.68 35.45 13.13
C ARG A 30 -2.11 35.45 13.69
N ARG A 31 -2.58 36.57 14.23
CA ARG A 31 -3.93 36.68 14.82
C ARG A 31 -4.99 36.72 13.72
N SER A 32 -4.72 37.43 12.63
CA SER A 32 -5.57 37.51 11.45
C SER A 32 -5.64 36.16 10.73
N PHE A 33 -4.52 35.45 10.61
CA PHE A 33 -4.46 34.07 10.12
C PHE A 33 -5.35 33.14 10.96
N MET A 34 -5.20 33.13 12.29
CA MET A 34 -6.03 32.27 13.16
C MET A 34 -7.52 32.56 13.03
N LYS A 35 -7.91 33.84 12.91
CA LYS A 35 -9.32 34.23 12.70
C LYS A 35 -9.86 33.78 11.35
N VAL A 36 -9.09 33.97 10.29
CA VAL A 36 -9.48 33.54 8.93
C VAL A 36 -9.57 32.02 8.87
N SER A 37 -8.62 31.29 9.44
CA SER A 37 -8.64 29.83 9.53
C SER A 37 -9.84 29.33 10.35
N MET A 38 -10.14 29.92 11.51
CA MET A 38 -11.36 29.56 12.27
C MET A 38 -12.64 29.88 11.51
N ALA A 39 -12.72 31.02 10.82
CA ALA A 39 -13.89 31.40 10.05
C ALA A 39 -14.10 30.48 8.83
N ALA A 40 -13.01 30.15 8.12
CA ALA A 40 -13.03 29.19 7.02
C ALA A 40 -13.44 27.80 7.51
N MET A 41 -12.90 27.36 8.66
CA MET A 41 -13.26 26.09 9.26
C MET A 41 -14.74 26.05 9.67
N THR A 42 -15.23 27.11 10.30
CA THR A 42 -16.65 27.24 10.66
C THR A 42 -17.55 27.22 9.43
N ALA A 43 -17.18 27.94 8.37
CA ALA A 43 -17.95 28.03 7.14
C ALA A 43 -18.01 26.69 6.39
N ALA A 44 -16.91 25.94 6.35
CA ALA A 44 -16.89 24.64 5.70
C ALA A 44 -17.62 23.57 6.54
N LEU A 45 -17.49 23.57 7.87
CA LEU A 45 -18.35 22.73 8.75
C LEU A 45 -19.84 23.01 8.54
N ALA A 46 -20.24 24.28 8.47
CA ALA A 46 -21.63 24.67 8.21
C ALA A 46 -22.13 24.28 6.79
N LYS A 47 -21.21 24.05 5.85
CA LYS A 47 -21.49 23.57 4.48
C LYS A 47 -21.41 22.04 4.37
N GLY A 48 -21.20 21.32 5.47
CA GLY A 48 -21.05 19.86 5.46
C GLY A 48 -19.70 19.39 4.93
N VAL A 49 -18.71 20.28 4.80
CA VAL A 49 -17.33 19.89 4.53
C VAL A 49 -16.74 19.39 5.84
N GLU A 50 -16.62 18.07 5.97
CA GLU A 50 -15.90 17.45 7.06
C GLU A 50 -14.41 17.77 6.91
N PHE A 51 -13.86 18.56 7.83
CA PHE A 51 -12.42 18.70 7.94
C PHE A 51 -11.86 17.45 8.61
N HIS A 52 -11.49 16.48 7.80
CA HIS A 52 -10.66 15.39 8.27
C HIS A 52 -9.23 15.90 8.46
N TYR A 53 -8.97 16.57 9.58
CA TYR A 53 -7.60 16.73 10.08
C TYR A 53 -7.17 15.36 10.60
N HIS A 54 -6.66 14.52 9.69
CA HIS A 54 -6.21 13.15 9.99
C HIS A 54 -5.04 13.07 10.98
N ASN A 55 -4.50 14.22 11.43
CA ASN A 55 -3.34 14.29 12.33
C ASN A 55 -3.68 14.20 13.83
N PHE A 56 -4.96 14.03 14.23
CA PHE A 56 -5.32 13.99 15.65
C PHE A 56 -6.31 12.88 16.04
N LEU A 57 -6.39 11.78 15.28
CA LEU A 57 -6.86 10.55 15.91
C LEU A 57 -5.70 10.01 16.76
N PRO A 58 -5.81 9.99 18.10
CA PRO A 58 -4.93 9.16 18.90
C PRO A 58 -5.24 7.71 18.50
N VAL A 59 -4.48 7.20 17.53
CA VAL A 59 -4.37 5.77 17.31
C VAL A 59 -3.61 5.28 18.53
N ASN A 60 -4.35 4.74 19.50
CA ASN A 60 -3.73 3.91 20.51
C ASN A 60 -3.20 2.69 19.77
N VAL A 61 -1.96 2.76 19.30
CA VAL A 61 -1.14 1.57 19.11
C VAL A 61 -1.06 1.01 20.52
N VAL A 62 -1.92 0.04 20.80
CA VAL A 62 -1.92 -0.62 22.10
C VAL A 62 -0.59 -1.34 22.13
N ASN A 63 0.40 -0.76 22.81
CA ASN A 63 1.59 -1.51 23.22
C ASN A 63 1.07 -2.81 23.80
N ALA A 64 1.38 -3.93 23.12
CA ALA A 64 1.02 -5.23 23.64
C ALA A 64 1.65 -5.31 25.03
N ALA A 65 0.83 -5.19 26.07
CA ALA A 65 1.31 -5.41 27.42
C ALA A 65 1.92 -6.82 27.42
N PRO A 66 3.15 -7.02 27.93
CA PRO A 66 3.75 -8.33 27.98
C PRO A 66 2.75 -9.28 28.64
N LYS A 67 2.50 -10.43 28.00
CA LYS A 67 1.56 -11.45 28.48
C LYS A 67 1.77 -11.64 29.99
N PRO A 68 0.72 -11.58 30.83
CA PRO A 68 0.84 -12.11 32.18
C PRO A 68 1.15 -13.60 32.02
N SER A 69 2.33 -14.01 32.45
CA SER A 69 2.66 -15.43 32.58
C SER A 69 1.60 -16.05 33.49
N LEU A 70 0.70 -16.85 32.91
CA LEU A 70 -0.15 -17.75 33.69
C LEU A 70 0.81 -18.67 34.46
N GLY A 71 0.71 -18.60 35.79
CA GLY A 71 1.74 -19.11 36.70
C GLY A 71 2.11 -20.58 36.50
N GLY A 72 3.40 -20.87 36.68
CA GLY A 72 3.92 -22.22 36.76
C GLY A 72 5.43 -22.30 36.52
N ASN A 73 6.20 -22.20 37.61
CA ASN A 73 7.62 -22.55 37.79
C ASN A 73 8.69 -21.96 36.83
N THR A 74 9.68 -21.33 37.46
CA THR A 74 10.90 -20.76 36.91
C THR A 74 11.74 -21.78 36.13
N GLY A 75 11.59 -21.79 34.82
CA GLY A 75 12.64 -22.15 33.86
C GLY A 75 12.78 -20.96 32.91
N ALA A 76 14.01 -20.48 32.71
CA ALA A 76 14.32 -19.29 31.93
C ALA A 76 13.68 -19.35 30.53
N ALA A 77 12.58 -18.63 30.34
CA ALA A 77 12.06 -18.29 29.03
C ALA A 77 12.91 -17.13 28.52
N GLY A 78 13.55 -17.31 27.36
CA GLY A 78 14.39 -16.30 26.73
C GLY A 78 13.65 -14.99 26.54
N GLU A 79 14.30 -13.88 26.87
CA GLU A 79 13.84 -12.55 26.52
C GLU A 79 13.67 -12.46 25.00
N ALA A 80 12.52 -11.98 24.53
CA ALA A 80 12.32 -11.69 23.11
C ALA A 80 13.38 -10.67 22.68
N GLN A 81 14.27 -11.06 21.75
CA GLN A 81 15.42 -10.25 21.34
C GLN A 81 15.06 -9.07 20.41
N GLY A 82 13.80 -8.94 20.00
CA GLY A 82 13.33 -7.91 19.06
C GLY A 82 13.03 -6.55 19.70
N GLN A 83 12.87 -5.53 18.85
CA GLN A 83 12.40 -4.19 19.25
C GLN A 83 11.23 -3.76 18.39
N ASP A 84 10.31 -2.99 18.98
CA ASP A 84 9.22 -2.38 18.24
C ASP A 84 9.74 -1.47 17.12
N PHE A 85 9.04 -1.49 15.99
CA PHE A 85 9.29 -0.56 14.89
C PHE A 85 8.05 -0.27 14.08
N THR A 86 8.17 0.74 13.22
CA THR A 86 7.08 1.11 12.32
C THR A 86 7.64 1.37 10.94
N PHE A 87 6.97 0.89 9.92
CA PHE A 87 7.22 1.28 8.55
C PHE A 87 5.95 1.84 7.91
N ALA A 88 6.10 2.74 6.95
CA ALA A 88 4.98 3.18 6.12
C ALA A 88 4.94 2.41 4.80
N TYR A 89 3.79 2.38 4.16
CA TYR A 89 3.54 1.64 2.93
C TYR A 89 2.79 2.54 1.94
N ILE A 90 3.34 2.68 0.74
CA ILE A 90 2.71 3.33 -0.42
C ILE A 90 2.79 2.34 -1.57
N SER A 91 1.77 2.25 -2.43
CA SER A 91 1.81 1.36 -3.58
C SER A 91 0.85 1.80 -4.67
N ASP A 92 0.96 1.15 -5.83
CA ASP A 92 -0.02 1.18 -6.90
C ASP A 92 -0.35 2.63 -7.29
N SER A 93 0.70 3.41 -7.58
CA SER A 93 0.55 4.80 -8.03
C SER A 93 0.25 4.89 -9.51
N HIS A 94 0.62 3.88 -10.30
CA HIS A 94 0.25 3.75 -11.71
C HIS A 94 0.43 5.06 -12.49
N ILE A 95 1.56 5.74 -12.28
CA ILE A 95 1.74 7.06 -12.84
C ILE A 95 1.99 6.94 -14.34
N TYR A 96 1.39 7.85 -15.08
CA TYR A 96 1.75 8.11 -16.46
C TYR A 96 2.80 9.22 -16.53
N GLU A 97 3.34 9.46 -17.72
CA GLU A 97 4.06 10.71 -18.00
C GLU A 97 3.24 11.92 -17.54
N ARG A 98 3.92 12.91 -16.93
CA ARG A 98 3.29 14.04 -16.24
C ARG A 98 2.24 14.78 -17.08
N GLU A 99 2.49 14.92 -18.38
CA GLU A 99 1.61 15.63 -19.32
C GLU A 99 0.34 14.83 -19.67
N LEU A 100 0.38 13.50 -19.53
CA LEU A 100 -0.76 12.63 -19.83
C LEU A 100 -1.75 12.56 -18.66
N ASN A 101 -1.25 12.43 -17.43
CA ASN A 101 -2.11 12.37 -16.24
C ASN A 101 -1.43 12.87 -14.96
N GLY A 102 -1.63 14.16 -14.65
CA GLY A 102 -1.13 14.74 -13.40
C GLY A 102 -1.89 14.29 -12.14
N ARG A 103 -3.03 13.58 -12.22
CA ARG A 103 -3.81 13.19 -11.02
C ARG A 103 -3.06 12.18 -10.17
N PHE A 104 -2.59 11.10 -10.77
CA PHE A 104 -1.91 10.01 -10.06
C PHE A 104 -0.57 10.49 -9.47
N VAL A 105 0.14 11.36 -10.20
CA VAL A 105 1.32 12.07 -9.67
C VAL A 105 0.99 12.90 -8.42
N ARG A 106 -0.11 13.67 -8.43
CA ARG A 106 -0.52 14.46 -7.25
C ARG A 106 -0.89 13.58 -6.05
N GLN A 107 -1.45 12.40 -6.30
CA GLN A 107 -1.82 11.45 -5.25
C GLN A 107 -0.58 10.80 -4.64
N LEU A 108 0.40 10.38 -5.45
CA LEU A 108 1.68 9.91 -4.93
C LEU A 108 2.41 11.00 -4.14
N LEU A 109 2.43 12.25 -4.64
CA LEU A 109 3.00 13.38 -3.90
C LEU A 109 2.32 13.60 -2.54
N ARG A 110 0.99 13.45 -2.48
CA ARG A 110 0.23 13.51 -1.22
C ARG A 110 0.65 12.39 -0.25
N ALA A 111 0.79 11.15 -0.71
CA ALA A 111 1.26 10.05 0.13
C ALA A 111 2.66 10.31 0.69
N VAL A 112 3.55 10.90 -0.13
CA VAL A 112 4.89 11.30 0.31
C VAL A 112 4.81 12.40 1.38
N ASP A 113 3.95 13.40 1.20
CA ASP A 113 3.73 14.46 2.19
C ASP A 113 3.15 13.92 3.52
N ASP A 114 2.19 13.01 3.45
CA ASP A 114 1.59 12.34 4.61
C ASP A 114 2.67 11.58 5.41
N ILE A 115 3.50 10.78 4.75
CA ILE A 115 4.61 10.05 5.40
C ILE A 115 5.66 10.99 5.96
N ASN A 116 6.05 12.02 5.22
CA ASN A 116 7.03 13.01 5.67
C ASN A 116 6.55 13.83 6.87
N SER A 117 5.25 13.81 7.14
CA SER A 117 4.62 14.48 8.27
C SER A 117 4.45 13.58 9.50
N LEU A 118 4.74 12.28 9.39
CA LEU A 118 4.74 11.36 10.54
C LEU A 118 5.80 11.77 11.57
N ASP A 119 5.41 11.76 12.85
CA ASP A 119 6.30 12.01 13.98
C ASP A 119 5.98 11.01 15.11
N PRO A 120 6.89 10.08 15.45
CA PRO A 120 8.21 9.89 14.85
C PRO A 120 8.16 9.45 13.38
N GLN A 121 9.23 9.70 12.63
CA GLN A 121 9.39 9.14 11.29
C GLN A 121 9.48 7.61 11.35
N PRO A 122 8.91 6.89 10.35
CA PRO A 122 9.01 5.43 10.29
C PRO A 122 10.46 4.99 10.05
N ASP A 123 10.80 3.78 10.50
CA ASP A 123 12.12 3.16 10.31
C ASP A 123 12.47 3.01 8.81
N PHE A 124 11.48 2.73 7.98
CA PHE A 124 11.56 2.74 6.53
C PHE A 124 10.17 2.91 5.89
N VAL A 125 10.15 3.14 4.58
CA VAL A 125 8.95 3.10 3.74
C VAL A 125 9.09 1.94 2.77
N LEU A 126 8.09 1.07 2.68
CA LEU A 126 7.99 0.15 1.56
C LEU A 126 7.17 0.79 0.45
N TYR A 127 7.75 0.88 -0.74
CA TYR A 127 7.00 1.13 -1.96
C TYR A 127 6.57 -0.20 -2.58
N GLY A 128 5.27 -0.44 -2.66
CA GLY A 128 4.66 -1.75 -2.83
C GLY A 128 4.52 -2.27 -4.27
N GLY A 129 5.18 -1.65 -5.25
CA GLY A 129 5.07 -1.98 -6.67
C GLY A 129 4.04 -1.13 -7.42
N ASP A 130 4.00 -1.30 -8.74
CA ASP A 130 3.16 -0.55 -9.68
C ASP A 130 3.37 0.97 -9.54
N ILE A 131 4.61 1.40 -9.70
CA ILE A 131 4.93 2.83 -9.79
C ILE A 131 4.54 3.39 -11.14
N ALA A 132 4.91 2.70 -12.22
CA ALA A 132 4.50 3.02 -13.57
C ALA A 132 3.12 2.42 -13.87
N GLN A 133 2.45 2.92 -14.91
CA GLN A 133 1.26 2.26 -15.45
C GLN A 133 1.64 1.26 -16.56
N LEU A 134 2.59 1.60 -17.42
CA LEU A 134 2.91 0.82 -18.62
C LEU A 134 4.40 0.49 -18.68
N GLY A 135 5.11 0.51 -17.56
CA GLY A 135 6.54 0.22 -17.46
C GLY A 135 7.41 1.19 -18.25
N ALA A 136 6.87 2.31 -18.73
CA ALA A 136 7.60 3.21 -19.60
C ALA A 136 8.78 3.85 -18.84
N PRO A 137 9.98 3.99 -19.46
CA PRO A 137 11.15 4.48 -18.75
C PRO A 137 10.99 5.86 -18.10
N GLU A 138 10.19 6.74 -18.70
CA GLU A 138 9.90 8.07 -18.15
C GLU A 138 8.89 8.01 -16.98
N GLU A 139 7.97 7.04 -16.96
CA GLU A 139 7.07 6.79 -15.82
C GLU A 139 7.88 6.32 -14.61
N LEU A 140 8.70 5.27 -14.79
CA LEU A 140 9.56 4.73 -13.73
C LEU A 140 10.52 5.80 -13.19
N LYS A 141 11.11 6.61 -14.08
CA LYS A 141 12.02 7.70 -13.71
C LYS A 141 11.31 8.80 -12.93
N LEU A 142 10.14 9.24 -13.38
CA LEU A 142 9.34 10.24 -12.66
C LEU A 142 8.98 9.75 -11.26
N GLY A 143 8.60 8.48 -11.13
CA GLY A 143 8.31 7.85 -9.85
C GLY A 143 9.53 7.85 -8.93
N ALA A 144 10.69 7.42 -9.44
CA ALA A 144 11.96 7.47 -8.72
C ALA A 144 12.33 8.89 -8.27
N GLU A 145 12.06 9.90 -9.10
CA GLU A 145 12.29 11.32 -8.75
C GLU A 145 11.39 11.79 -7.62
N ILE A 146 10.11 11.40 -7.61
CA ILE A 146 9.18 11.73 -6.52
C ILE A 146 9.61 11.05 -5.23
N LEU A 147 9.96 9.77 -5.27
CA LEU A 147 10.35 9.00 -4.08
C LEU A 147 11.64 9.49 -3.42
N LYS A 148 12.53 10.21 -4.14
CA LYS A 148 13.69 10.90 -3.52
C LYS A 148 13.32 11.94 -2.48
N SER A 149 12.08 12.43 -2.48
CA SER A 149 11.59 13.40 -1.50
C SER A 149 11.06 12.77 -0.20
N VAL A 150 10.97 11.44 -0.12
CA VAL A 150 10.66 10.72 1.12
C VAL A 150 11.83 10.85 2.10
N LYS A 151 11.55 11.24 3.34
CA LYS A 151 12.55 11.45 4.40
C LYS A 151 13.12 10.15 4.95
N ALA A 152 12.27 9.15 5.15
CA ALA A 152 12.66 7.84 5.64
C ALA A 152 13.27 6.97 4.51
N PRO A 153 14.12 5.99 4.83
CA PRO A 153 14.69 5.08 3.83
C PRO A 153 13.60 4.34 3.05
N VAL A 154 13.67 4.33 1.72
CA VAL A 154 12.70 3.63 0.87
C VAL A 154 13.22 2.24 0.48
N LYS A 155 12.37 1.24 0.64
CA LYS A 155 12.54 -0.15 0.19
C LYS A 155 11.58 -0.38 -0.99
N MET A 156 12.11 -0.81 -2.12
CA MET A 156 11.33 -0.97 -3.35
C MET A 156 10.88 -2.42 -3.51
N MET A 157 9.62 -2.60 -3.88
CA MET A 157 9.06 -3.84 -4.41
C MET A 157 8.58 -3.57 -5.84
N VAL A 158 8.68 -4.58 -6.68
CA VAL A 158 8.29 -4.51 -8.09
C VAL A 158 6.86 -5.03 -8.27
N GLY A 159 6.06 -4.34 -9.08
CA GLY A 159 4.75 -4.83 -9.53
C GLY A 159 4.74 -5.18 -11.02
N GLU A 160 3.63 -5.73 -11.52
CA GLU A 160 3.53 -6.12 -12.92
C GLU A 160 3.58 -4.92 -13.88
N HIS A 161 3.03 -3.78 -13.47
CA HIS A 161 3.02 -2.56 -14.29
C HIS A 161 4.41 -1.94 -14.45
N ASP A 162 5.37 -2.40 -13.67
CA ASP A 162 6.75 -1.96 -13.71
C ASP A 162 7.66 -2.85 -14.58
N TRP A 163 7.21 -4.07 -14.89
CA TRP A 163 8.10 -5.15 -15.32
C TRP A 163 7.98 -5.50 -16.80
N PHE A 164 6.76 -5.61 -17.32
CA PHE A 164 6.55 -6.35 -18.57
C PHE A 164 6.83 -5.56 -19.85
N LEU A 165 7.12 -4.26 -19.80
CA LEU A 165 7.54 -3.53 -20.99
C LEU A 165 8.91 -4.00 -21.47
N ASP A 166 9.94 -3.98 -20.62
CA ASP A 166 11.32 -4.35 -20.96
C ASP A 166 11.85 -5.54 -20.16
N LEU A 167 10.95 -6.30 -19.52
CA LEU A 167 11.28 -7.43 -18.62
C LEU A 167 12.14 -7.00 -17.42
N GLY A 168 11.94 -5.77 -16.94
CA GLY A 168 12.50 -5.24 -15.70
C GLY A 168 13.87 -4.61 -15.86
N GLU A 169 14.41 -4.47 -17.07
CA GLU A 169 15.72 -3.86 -17.31
C GLU A 169 15.79 -2.46 -16.70
N ARG A 170 14.85 -1.58 -17.07
CA ARG A 170 14.81 -0.22 -16.55
C ARG A 170 14.49 -0.13 -15.07
N TRP A 171 13.63 -1.02 -14.57
CA TRP A 171 13.29 -1.05 -13.15
C TRP A 171 14.52 -1.41 -12.31
N MET A 172 15.27 -2.43 -12.72
CA MET A 172 16.48 -2.88 -12.01
C MET A 172 17.58 -1.82 -12.04
N ASP A 173 17.73 -1.08 -13.15
CA ASP A 173 18.67 0.05 -13.24
C ASP A 173 18.37 1.16 -12.21
N LEU A 174 17.10 1.38 -11.89
CA LEU A 174 16.67 2.45 -10.97
C LEU A 174 16.64 1.99 -9.52
N PHE A 175 16.21 0.76 -9.26
CA PHE A 175 15.82 0.29 -7.93
C PHE A 175 16.62 -0.92 -7.41
N GLY A 176 17.44 -1.54 -8.26
CA GLY A 176 18.30 -2.67 -7.89
C GLY A 176 17.62 -4.03 -8.09
N ALA A 177 18.00 -5.01 -7.27
CA ALA A 177 17.51 -6.37 -7.41
C ALA A 177 15.99 -6.46 -7.13
N PRO A 178 15.22 -7.22 -7.93
CA PRO A 178 13.76 -7.33 -7.76
C PRO A 178 13.34 -8.17 -6.55
N ASN A 179 14.24 -8.99 -6.03
CA ASN A 179 14.06 -9.72 -4.78
C ASN A 179 15.31 -9.59 -3.91
N TYR A 180 15.11 -9.38 -2.62
CA TYR A 180 16.17 -9.22 -1.62
C TYR A 180 15.61 -9.42 -0.22
N SER A 181 16.48 -9.53 0.78
CA SER A 181 16.08 -9.64 2.18
C SER A 181 17.04 -8.88 3.09
N PHE A 182 16.58 -8.55 4.29
CA PHE A 182 17.34 -7.84 5.30
C PHE A 182 16.76 -8.07 6.69
N ASP A 183 17.60 -7.96 7.71
CA ASP A 183 17.15 -8.04 9.10
C ASP A 183 16.90 -6.63 9.64
N HIS A 184 15.82 -6.48 10.40
CA HIS A 184 15.50 -5.23 11.08
C HIS A 184 14.95 -5.53 12.47
N LYS A 185 15.68 -5.09 13.51
CA LYS A 185 15.25 -5.17 14.92
C LYS A 185 14.74 -6.56 15.36
N GLY A 186 15.41 -7.62 14.90
CA GLY A 186 15.09 -9.00 15.26
C GLY A 186 14.04 -9.68 14.38
N VAL A 187 13.52 -8.98 13.35
CA VAL A 187 12.62 -9.54 12.33
C VAL A 187 13.38 -9.70 11.03
N HIS A 188 13.23 -10.87 10.38
CA HIS A 188 13.76 -11.08 9.04
C HIS A 188 12.72 -10.66 8.00
N ILE A 189 13.12 -9.75 7.10
CA ILE A 189 12.23 -9.16 6.10
C ILE A 189 12.67 -9.60 4.71
N VAL A 190 11.73 -10.14 3.95
CA VAL A 190 11.90 -10.58 2.57
C VAL A 190 11.06 -9.70 1.64
N VAL A 191 11.66 -9.18 0.57
CA VAL A 191 10.93 -8.59 -0.56
C VAL A 191 11.01 -9.58 -1.72
N LEU A 192 9.86 -10.11 -2.10
CA LEU A 192 9.70 -11.22 -3.04
C LEU A 192 9.04 -10.71 -4.33
N GLN A 193 9.63 -11.04 -5.47
CA GLN A 193 9.07 -10.73 -6.78
C GLN A 193 8.02 -11.80 -7.15
N SER A 194 6.77 -11.46 -6.87
CA SER A 194 5.60 -12.34 -7.01
C SER A 194 4.88 -12.25 -8.35
N VAL A 195 5.34 -11.41 -9.29
CA VAL A 195 4.63 -11.17 -10.57
C VAL A 195 5.30 -11.84 -11.77
N HIS A 196 6.10 -12.89 -11.58
CA HIS A 196 6.65 -13.63 -12.73
C HIS A 196 5.53 -14.30 -13.52
N GLU A 197 5.71 -14.34 -14.84
CA GLU A 197 4.82 -15.02 -15.76
C GLU A 197 5.60 -15.98 -16.65
N GLU A 198 4.93 -17.05 -17.09
CA GLU A 198 5.49 -17.92 -18.12
C GLU A 198 5.53 -17.16 -19.45
N ASP A 199 6.56 -17.40 -20.27
CA ASP A 199 6.70 -16.73 -21.56
C ASP A 199 5.57 -17.17 -22.51
N PHE A 200 4.51 -16.35 -22.57
CA PHE A 200 3.40 -16.51 -23.49
C PHE A 200 3.55 -15.63 -24.76
N TRP A 201 4.56 -14.78 -24.82
CA TRP A 201 4.70 -13.70 -25.81
C TRP A 201 5.65 -14.06 -26.96
N THR A 202 6.71 -14.83 -26.70
CA THR A 202 7.75 -15.14 -27.70
C THR A 202 7.18 -15.96 -28.87
N GLU A 203 6.46 -17.05 -28.57
CA GLU A 203 5.83 -17.87 -29.62
C GLU A 203 4.79 -17.08 -30.42
N ARG A 204 4.18 -16.06 -29.79
CA ARG A 204 3.17 -15.20 -30.38
C ARG A 204 3.75 -14.04 -31.19
N GLY A 205 5.05 -13.80 -31.11
CA GLY A 205 5.70 -12.66 -31.75
C GLY A 205 5.19 -11.32 -31.23
N MET A 206 4.75 -11.26 -29.97
CA MET A 206 4.27 -10.02 -29.37
C MET A 206 5.41 -9.01 -29.23
N THR A 207 5.10 -7.76 -29.53
CA THR A 207 5.94 -6.60 -29.20
C THR A 207 6.00 -6.38 -27.69
N PRO A 208 7.04 -5.68 -27.18
CA PRO A 208 7.10 -5.19 -25.80
C PRO A 208 5.80 -4.53 -25.33
N GLU A 209 5.22 -3.67 -26.16
CA GLU A 209 3.99 -2.92 -25.87
C GLU A 209 2.77 -3.84 -25.81
N GLU A 210 2.63 -4.80 -26.74
CA GLU A 210 1.54 -5.78 -26.69
C GLU A 210 1.62 -6.68 -25.46
N ARG A 211 2.83 -7.09 -25.06
CA ARG A 211 3.06 -7.86 -23.84
C ARG A 211 2.64 -7.04 -22.61
N MET A 212 3.13 -5.81 -22.48
CA MET A 212 2.78 -4.93 -21.37
C MET A 212 1.26 -4.69 -21.31
N LEU A 213 0.62 -4.35 -22.43
CA LEU A 213 -0.83 -4.14 -22.47
C LEU A 213 -1.62 -5.40 -22.13
N THR A 214 -1.11 -6.59 -22.48
CA THR A 214 -1.74 -7.86 -22.11
C THR A 214 -1.72 -8.06 -20.60
N VAL A 215 -0.59 -7.79 -19.96
CA VAL A 215 -0.42 -7.99 -18.51
C VAL A 215 -1.13 -6.90 -17.69
N ALA A 216 -1.04 -5.64 -18.12
CA ALA A 216 -1.65 -4.49 -17.45
C ALA A 216 -3.19 -4.56 -17.34
N GLY A 217 -3.84 -5.42 -18.14
CA GLY A 217 -5.27 -5.63 -18.06
C GLY A 217 -5.72 -6.50 -16.89
N LEU A 218 -4.88 -7.46 -16.44
CA LEU A 218 -5.13 -8.46 -15.39
C LEU A 218 -6.27 -9.46 -15.66
N ASP A 219 -7.29 -9.08 -16.42
CA ASP A 219 -8.47 -9.89 -16.75
C ASP A 219 -8.39 -10.56 -18.14
N ASN A 220 -7.17 -10.71 -18.67
CA ASN A 220 -6.95 -11.23 -20.00
C ASN A 220 -6.84 -12.78 -20.02
N GLY A 221 -7.61 -13.43 -20.89
CA GLY A 221 -7.59 -14.89 -21.04
C GLY A 221 -6.31 -15.47 -21.68
N ILE A 222 -5.46 -14.63 -22.27
CA ILE A 222 -4.17 -15.00 -22.87
C ILE A 222 -3.05 -14.93 -21.83
N GLN A 223 -3.16 -14.01 -20.86
CA GLN A 223 -2.16 -13.78 -19.83
C GLN A 223 -1.96 -15.04 -18.99
N SER A 224 -0.71 -15.33 -18.62
CA SER A 224 -0.44 -16.41 -17.69
C SER A 224 -0.75 -15.95 -16.26
N ARG A 225 -0.71 -16.89 -15.30
CA ARG A 225 -0.93 -16.51 -13.89
C ARG A 225 0.38 -16.13 -13.26
N PHE A 226 0.34 -15.12 -12.40
CA PHE A 226 1.51 -14.71 -11.63
C PHE A 226 2.05 -15.86 -10.79
N LYS A 227 3.37 -15.92 -10.70
CA LYS A 227 4.13 -16.91 -9.95
C LYS A 227 5.29 -16.22 -9.25
N VAL A 228 5.76 -16.84 -8.18
CA VAL A 228 7.11 -16.58 -7.66
C VAL A 228 8.14 -17.29 -8.54
N GLY A 229 7.83 -18.51 -9.00
CA GLY A 229 8.66 -19.29 -9.90
C GLY A 229 9.73 -20.11 -9.18
N ALA A 230 10.09 -21.27 -9.76
CA ALA A 230 10.98 -22.23 -9.10
C ALA A 230 12.35 -21.66 -8.71
N PRO A 231 13.04 -20.85 -9.54
CA PRO A 231 14.31 -20.24 -9.16
C PRO A 231 14.20 -19.34 -7.92
N GLN A 232 13.12 -18.55 -7.82
CA GLN A 232 12.96 -17.64 -6.70
C GLN A 232 12.47 -18.35 -5.44
N ARG A 233 11.65 -19.40 -5.55
CA ARG A 233 11.31 -20.25 -4.40
C ARG A 233 12.54 -20.94 -3.83
N ALA A 234 13.47 -21.39 -4.67
CA ALA A 234 14.74 -21.95 -4.22
C ALA A 234 15.64 -20.90 -3.54
N TRP A 235 15.66 -19.66 -4.05
CA TRP A 235 16.34 -18.54 -3.39
C TRP A 235 15.73 -18.25 -2.01
N LEU A 236 14.40 -18.17 -1.92
CA LEU A 236 13.67 -17.93 -0.69
C LEU A 236 13.96 -19.03 0.35
N GLN A 237 13.89 -20.29 -0.06
CA GLN A 237 14.22 -21.41 0.82
C GLN A 237 15.64 -21.27 1.40
N LYS A 238 16.63 -21.03 0.56
CA LYS A 238 18.03 -20.87 0.99
C LYS A 238 18.23 -19.67 1.92
N ASP A 239 17.45 -18.62 1.73
CA ASP A 239 17.50 -17.45 2.59
C ASP A 239 16.91 -17.74 3.97
N LEU A 240 15.76 -18.41 4.01
CA LEU A 240 15.04 -18.78 5.23
C LEU A 240 15.76 -19.87 6.06
N GLU A 241 16.55 -20.75 5.43
CA GLU A 241 17.35 -21.80 6.11
C GLU A 241 18.34 -21.27 7.16
N LYS A 242 18.61 -19.96 7.16
CA LYS A 242 19.52 -19.30 8.12
C LYS A 242 18.86 -19.01 9.47
N TYR A 243 17.53 -19.06 9.53
CA TYR A 243 16.75 -18.61 10.68
C TYR A 243 16.04 -19.77 11.37
N SER A 244 15.89 -19.67 12.68
CA SER A 244 15.11 -20.61 13.49
C SER A 244 13.62 -20.31 13.41
N ALA A 245 12.78 -21.30 13.73
CA ALA A 245 11.33 -21.18 13.68
C ALA A 245 10.75 -20.02 14.52
N ASP A 246 11.43 -19.63 15.60
CA ASP A 246 11.02 -18.51 16.46
C ASP A 246 11.44 -17.13 15.93
N THR A 247 12.22 -17.06 14.84
CA THR A 247 12.52 -15.80 14.16
C THR A 247 11.26 -15.30 13.45
N PRO A 248 10.75 -14.09 13.75
CA PRO A 248 9.59 -13.58 13.04
C PRO A 248 9.94 -13.18 11.60
N ILE A 249 9.06 -13.54 10.67
CA ILE A 249 9.25 -13.29 9.24
C ILE A 249 8.20 -12.32 8.71
N ILE A 250 8.63 -11.29 7.99
CA ILE A 250 7.74 -10.45 7.17
C ILE A 250 8.11 -10.62 5.71
N VAL A 251 7.13 -10.97 4.89
CA VAL A 251 7.27 -11.07 3.44
C VAL A 251 6.47 -9.97 2.77
N PHE A 252 7.12 -9.22 1.90
CA PHE A 252 6.48 -8.32 0.97
C PHE A 252 6.37 -9.01 -0.40
N SER A 253 5.16 -8.99 -0.96
CA SER A 253 4.86 -9.48 -2.31
C SER A 253 3.93 -8.49 -2.99
N HIS A 254 4.05 -8.23 -4.28
CA HIS A 254 3.09 -7.34 -4.95
C HIS A 254 1.73 -8.05 -5.15
N SER A 255 1.74 -9.18 -5.85
CA SER A 255 0.58 -10.07 -5.97
C SER A 255 0.35 -10.85 -4.66
N PRO A 256 -0.91 -11.13 -4.28
CA PRO A 256 -1.20 -11.92 -3.09
C PRO A 256 -0.57 -13.31 -3.16
N LEU A 257 0.16 -13.72 -2.11
CA LEU A 257 0.65 -15.10 -1.93
C LEU A 257 -0.46 -16.03 -1.42
N TYR A 258 -1.65 -15.92 -1.98
CA TYR A 258 -2.81 -16.82 -1.74
C TYR A 258 -3.81 -16.69 -2.89
N HIS A 259 -4.74 -17.64 -2.97
CA HIS A 259 -5.76 -17.68 -4.01
C HIS A 259 -6.97 -16.81 -3.63
N TYR A 260 -6.97 -15.54 -4.02
CA TYR A 260 -8.13 -14.67 -3.80
C TYR A 260 -9.13 -14.73 -4.96
N TYR A 261 -8.78 -14.21 -6.14
CA TYR A 261 -9.71 -14.19 -7.28
C TYR A 261 -9.02 -14.34 -8.63
N LYS A 262 -9.07 -15.55 -9.19
CA LYS A 262 -8.41 -15.93 -10.47
C LYS A 262 -8.76 -15.02 -11.64
N PRO A 263 -10.04 -14.66 -11.88
CA PRO A 263 -10.41 -13.92 -13.09
C PRO A 263 -9.75 -12.55 -13.21
N TRP A 264 -9.33 -11.94 -12.10
CA TRP A 264 -8.63 -10.65 -12.07
C TRP A 264 -7.13 -10.79 -11.81
N ASN A 265 -6.59 -12.01 -11.90
CA ASN A 265 -5.21 -12.33 -11.54
C ASN A 265 -4.80 -11.90 -10.11
N PHE A 266 -5.77 -11.72 -9.20
CA PHE A 266 -5.53 -11.36 -7.79
C PHE A 266 -5.05 -12.56 -6.98
N TRP A 267 -4.08 -13.30 -7.51
CA TRP A 267 -3.54 -14.47 -6.86
C TRP A 267 -2.16 -14.81 -7.42
N THR A 268 -1.45 -15.70 -6.73
CA THR A 268 -0.20 -16.28 -7.21
C THR A 268 -0.39 -17.78 -7.32
N GLU A 269 -0.14 -18.37 -8.50
CA GLU A 269 -0.48 -19.77 -8.81
C GLU A 269 0.31 -20.77 -7.95
N ASP A 270 1.57 -20.47 -7.64
CA ASP A 270 2.46 -21.25 -6.78
C ASP A 270 2.55 -20.71 -5.34
N ALA A 271 1.52 -19.97 -4.90
CA ALA A 271 1.40 -19.51 -3.52
C ALA A 271 1.45 -20.65 -2.49
N PRO A 272 0.79 -21.83 -2.68
CA PRO A 272 0.85 -22.91 -1.69
C PRO A 272 2.27 -23.42 -1.41
N GLU A 273 3.15 -23.44 -2.42
CA GLU A 273 4.55 -23.81 -2.29
C GLU A 273 5.32 -22.79 -1.46
N VAL A 274 5.05 -21.50 -1.66
CA VAL A 274 5.64 -20.42 -0.85
C VAL A 274 5.14 -20.49 0.59
N GLN A 275 3.83 -20.69 0.79
CA GLN A 275 3.23 -20.86 2.12
C GLN A 275 3.86 -22.05 2.86
N THR A 276 4.17 -23.15 2.17
CA THR A 276 4.86 -24.30 2.77
C THR A 276 6.24 -23.94 3.34
N LEU A 277 7.00 -23.09 2.64
CA LEU A 277 8.29 -22.59 3.14
C LEU A 277 8.11 -21.71 4.38
N LEU A 278 7.06 -20.89 4.41
CA LEU A 278 6.79 -19.95 5.48
C LEU A 278 6.15 -20.60 6.73
N HIS A 279 5.38 -21.68 6.56
CA HIS A 279 4.71 -22.37 7.65
C HIS A 279 5.66 -22.91 8.75
N HIS A 280 6.96 -23.02 8.46
CA HIS A 280 7.98 -23.41 9.43
C HIS A 280 8.14 -22.41 10.59
N PHE A 281 7.82 -21.14 10.38
CA PHE A 281 8.06 -20.07 11.36
C PHE A 281 6.83 -19.79 12.22
N ASP A 282 7.01 -19.52 13.51
CA ASP A 282 5.92 -19.33 14.46
C ASP A 282 5.09 -18.06 14.18
N SER A 283 5.73 -17.03 13.61
CA SER A 283 5.14 -15.72 13.33
C SER A 283 5.49 -15.27 11.91
N VAL A 284 4.48 -15.20 11.04
CA VAL A 284 4.65 -14.76 9.65
C VAL A 284 3.58 -13.76 9.26
N ALA A 285 4.00 -12.62 8.72
CA ALA A 285 3.12 -11.69 8.03
C ALA A 285 3.50 -11.54 6.55
N VAL A 286 2.50 -11.54 5.67
CA VAL A 286 2.63 -11.26 4.25
C VAL A 286 1.86 -9.98 3.94
N ILE A 287 2.51 -8.97 3.38
CA ILE A 287 1.92 -7.67 3.09
C ILE A 287 2.05 -7.39 1.60
N HIS A 288 0.93 -7.05 0.95
CA HIS A 288 0.87 -6.98 -0.50
C HIS A 288 0.05 -5.82 -1.06
N GLY A 289 0.35 -5.45 -2.31
CA GLY A 289 -0.35 -4.43 -3.10
C GLY A 289 -1.33 -5.08 -4.06
N HIS A 290 -1.31 -4.64 -5.33
CA HIS A 290 -1.92 -5.26 -6.52
C HIS A 290 -3.46 -5.20 -6.58
N THR A 291 -4.09 -5.60 -5.49
CA THR A 291 -5.56 -5.68 -5.37
C THR A 291 -6.23 -4.32 -5.15
N HIS A 292 -5.44 -3.29 -4.77
CA HIS A 292 -5.91 -1.96 -4.36
C HIS A 292 -6.99 -2.01 -3.26
N GLN A 293 -6.96 -3.07 -2.45
CA GLN A 293 -8.00 -3.37 -1.47
C GLN A 293 -7.39 -3.55 -0.09
N MET A 294 -8.11 -3.02 0.90
CA MET A 294 -7.89 -3.42 2.27
C MET A 294 -8.34 -4.88 2.40
N LEU A 295 -7.37 -5.79 2.47
CA LEU A 295 -7.60 -7.22 2.65
C LEU A 295 -6.97 -7.70 3.95
N THR A 296 -7.63 -8.64 4.60
CA THR A 296 -7.11 -9.30 5.80
C THR A 296 -7.47 -10.77 5.74
N ASN A 297 -6.46 -11.62 5.70
CA ASN A 297 -6.61 -13.07 5.62
C ASN A 297 -5.69 -13.76 6.64
N ARG A 298 -6.01 -15.01 6.95
CA ARG A 298 -5.16 -15.87 7.75
C ARG A 298 -5.23 -17.30 7.21
N ILE A 299 -4.07 -17.87 6.90
CA ILE A 299 -3.92 -19.27 6.50
C ILE A 299 -2.91 -19.91 7.46
N GLY A 300 -3.40 -20.77 8.35
CA GLY A 300 -2.58 -21.32 9.43
C GLY A 300 -2.01 -20.23 10.36
N ASN A 301 -0.68 -20.17 10.43
CA ASN A 301 0.12 -19.17 11.16
C ASN A 301 0.51 -17.95 10.31
N ILE A 302 0.12 -17.89 9.03
CA ILE A 302 0.46 -16.78 8.14
C ILE A 302 -0.67 -15.76 8.13
N HIS A 303 -0.35 -14.51 8.46
CA HIS A 303 -1.27 -13.37 8.38
C HIS A 303 -1.05 -12.62 7.07
N PHE A 304 -2.12 -12.31 6.34
CA PHE A 304 -2.01 -11.58 5.08
C PHE A 304 -2.73 -10.24 5.16
N HIS A 305 -2.12 -9.25 4.53
CA HIS A 305 -2.49 -7.86 4.62
C HIS A 305 -2.41 -7.21 3.24
N GLY A 306 -3.54 -7.00 2.59
CA GLY A 306 -3.61 -6.19 1.36
C GLY A 306 -3.62 -4.70 1.68
N MET A 307 -2.97 -3.90 0.85
CA MET A 307 -2.81 -2.45 1.02
C MET A 307 -3.64 -1.67 0.00
N ALA A 308 -4.02 -0.44 0.37
CA ALA A 308 -4.74 0.46 -0.52
C ALA A 308 -3.82 1.01 -1.60
N SER A 309 -4.40 1.42 -2.72
CA SER A 309 -3.72 2.12 -3.80
C SER A 309 -3.78 3.63 -3.62
N THR A 310 -2.77 4.32 -4.16
CA THR A 310 -2.78 5.77 -4.29
C THR A 310 -3.49 6.27 -5.54
N ALA A 311 -3.75 5.42 -6.55
CA ALA A 311 -4.26 5.81 -7.86
C ALA A 311 -5.78 5.62 -8.02
N TRP A 312 -6.31 4.42 -7.77
CA TRP A 312 -7.75 4.10 -7.80
C TRP A 312 -8.06 2.90 -6.89
N PRO A 313 -9.27 2.75 -6.33
CA PRO A 313 -9.65 1.51 -5.66
C PRO A 313 -10.28 0.52 -6.65
N TRP A 314 -10.02 -0.77 -6.49
CA TRP A 314 -10.81 -1.83 -7.16
C TRP A 314 -12.08 -2.17 -6.35
N PRO A 315 -13.18 -2.58 -7.00
CA PRO A 315 -14.27 -3.26 -6.30
C PRO A 315 -13.76 -4.57 -5.69
N TYR A 316 -14.30 -4.97 -4.53
CA TYR A 316 -14.03 -6.29 -3.96
C TYR A 316 -14.54 -7.39 -4.90
N ALA A 317 -13.81 -8.51 -4.95
CA ALA A 317 -14.19 -9.65 -5.78
C ALA A 317 -15.56 -10.20 -5.34
N PRO A 318 -16.40 -10.67 -6.30
CA PRO A 318 -17.74 -11.17 -6.01
C PRO A 318 -17.75 -12.46 -5.17
N GLU A 319 -16.64 -13.19 -5.14
CA GLU A 319 -16.44 -14.41 -4.37
C GLU A 319 -14.99 -14.50 -3.88
N GLY A 320 -14.71 -15.42 -2.95
CA GLY A 320 -13.36 -15.65 -2.43
C GLY A 320 -12.86 -14.60 -1.44
N LEU A 321 -13.68 -13.60 -1.07
CA LEU A 321 -13.29 -12.57 -0.11
C LEU A 321 -12.84 -13.20 1.22
N PRO A 322 -11.61 -12.90 1.70
CA PRO A 322 -11.13 -13.42 2.97
C PRO A 322 -12.04 -12.99 4.14
N ALA A 323 -12.39 -13.95 4.99
CA ALA A 323 -13.42 -13.77 6.03
C ALA A 323 -13.10 -12.66 7.06
N LEU A 324 -11.82 -12.35 7.27
CA LEU A 324 -11.37 -11.30 8.20
C LEU A 324 -11.29 -9.92 7.52
N THR A 325 -11.63 -9.82 6.24
CA THR A 325 -11.57 -8.54 5.53
C THR A 325 -12.67 -7.61 6.00
N VAL A 326 -12.25 -6.42 6.46
CA VAL A 326 -13.14 -5.29 6.67
C VAL A 326 -13.20 -4.48 5.39
N GLN A 327 -14.32 -4.60 4.68
CA GLN A 327 -14.49 -3.94 3.40
C GLN A 327 -14.58 -2.42 3.56
N MET A 328 -14.04 -1.69 2.61
CA MET A 328 -14.34 -0.28 2.44
C MET A 328 -15.75 -0.09 1.84
N ASN A 329 -16.43 1.01 2.19
CA ASN A 329 -17.61 1.46 1.44
C ASN A 329 -17.27 1.56 -0.06
N ARG A 330 -18.29 1.46 -0.92
CA ARG A 330 -18.17 1.90 -2.32
C ARG A 330 -17.53 3.29 -2.40
N ALA A 331 -16.50 3.44 -3.24
CA ALA A 331 -15.88 4.74 -3.50
C ALA A 331 -16.87 5.70 -4.15
N ASP A 332 -16.88 6.95 -3.70
CA ASP A 332 -17.65 8.04 -4.31
C ASP A 332 -17.08 8.36 -5.69
N PRO A 333 -17.82 8.08 -6.78
CA PRO A 333 -17.33 8.34 -8.13
C PRO A 333 -17.09 9.83 -8.42
N PHE A 334 -17.60 10.74 -7.60
CA PHE A 334 -17.39 12.18 -7.73
C PHE A 334 -16.19 12.70 -6.93
N ASN A 335 -15.57 11.85 -6.10
CA ASN A 335 -14.35 12.17 -5.38
C ASN A 335 -13.22 11.25 -5.86
N ALA A 336 -12.35 11.80 -6.71
CA ALA A 336 -11.24 11.04 -7.30
C ALA A 336 -10.18 10.55 -6.30
N SER A 337 -10.26 10.96 -5.03
CA SER A 337 -9.37 10.49 -3.95
C SER A 337 -10.08 9.62 -2.93
N ASP A 338 -11.36 9.29 -3.13
CA ASP A 338 -12.10 8.45 -2.19
C ASP A 338 -11.74 6.96 -2.33
N GLY A 339 -11.57 6.28 -1.20
CA GLY A 339 -11.07 4.90 -1.15
C GLY A 339 -9.57 4.75 -1.42
N LEU A 340 -8.82 5.86 -1.48
CA LEU A 340 -7.37 5.89 -1.67
C LEU A 340 -6.65 6.24 -0.38
N GLY A 341 -5.37 5.90 -0.33
CA GLY A 341 -4.52 6.29 0.78
C GLY A 341 -3.19 5.58 0.83
N ASP A 342 -2.51 5.79 1.94
CA ASP A 342 -1.31 5.09 2.36
C ASP A 342 -1.59 4.31 3.65
N GLY A 343 -0.55 3.75 4.26
CA GLY A 343 -0.70 3.13 5.57
C GLY A 343 0.59 3.07 6.35
N THR A 344 0.44 2.83 7.65
CA THR A 344 1.56 2.53 8.54
C THR A 344 1.37 1.17 9.16
N VAL A 345 2.47 0.48 9.38
CA VAL A 345 2.50 -0.86 9.95
C VAL A 345 3.41 -0.84 11.15
N HIS A 346 2.83 -1.10 12.32
CA HIS A 346 3.56 -1.31 13.55
C HIS A 346 3.89 -2.80 13.69
N VAL A 347 5.14 -3.09 14.02
CA VAL A 347 5.65 -4.46 14.21
C VAL A 347 6.15 -4.58 15.64
N SER A 348 5.57 -5.51 16.39
CA SER A 348 5.99 -5.86 17.75
C SER A 348 7.19 -6.81 17.74
N PRO A 349 7.85 -7.07 18.88
CA PRO A 349 9.11 -7.84 18.92
C PRO A 349 8.91 -9.31 18.58
N ASP A 350 7.70 -9.82 18.73
CA ASP A 350 7.27 -11.16 18.30
C ASP A 350 6.81 -11.21 16.83
N GLY A 351 7.01 -10.11 16.09
CA GLY A 351 6.69 -9.95 14.67
C GLY A 351 5.20 -9.89 14.34
N LEU A 352 4.35 -9.70 15.35
CA LEU A 352 2.95 -9.43 15.10
C LEU A 352 2.79 -8.04 14.49
N VAL A 353 1.84 -7.95 13.56
CA VAL A 353 1.62 -6.76 12.75
C VAL A 353 0.29 -6.10 13.11
N ASP A 354 0.36 -4.82 13.45
CA ASP A 354 -0.78 -3.93 13.61
C ASP A 354 -0.76 -2.89 12.47
N LYS A 355 -1.77 -2.95 11.59
CA LYS A 355 -1.85 -2.09 10.42
C LYS A 355 -2.85 -0.97 10.62
N LEU A 356 -2.46 0.23 10.18
CA LEU A 356 -3.32 1.39 10.03
C LEU A 356 -3.42 1.75 8.54
N TYR A 357 -4.64 1.78 8.01
CA TYR A 357 -4.94 2.33 6.70
C TYR A 357 -5.32 3.81 6.87
N ASN A 358 -4.52 4.71 6.29
CA ASN A 358 -4.79 6.13 6.26
C ASN A 358 -5.54 6.47 4.97
N LEU A 359 -6.87 6.49 5.05
CA LEU A 359 -7.73 6.76 3.90
C LEU A 359 -8.00 8.26 3.79
N TRP A 360 -7.66 8.88 2.66
CA TRP A 360 -7.62 10.33 2.53
C TRP A 360 -8.95 11.07 2.73
N ASN A 361 -10.07 10.40 2.48
CA ASN A 361 -11.43 10.97 2.60
C ASN A 361 -12.34 10.12 3.50
N ARG A 362 -11.75 9.28 4.36
CA ARG A 362 -12.49 8.38 5.24
C ARG A 362 -11.80 8.30 6.59
N ASN A 363 -12.51 7.80 7.60
CA ASN A 363 -11.85 7.47 8.85
C ASN A 363 -10.79 6.39 8.60
N PRO A 364 -9.62 6.50 9.23
CA PRO A 364 -8.61 5.47 9.13
C PRO A 364 -9.13 4.17 9.74
N VAL A 365 -8.70 3.06 9.17
CA VAL A 365 -9.10 1.74 9.65
C VAL A 365 -7.87 1.05 10.24
N GLN A 366 -8.01 0.55 11.46
CA GLN A 366 -6.94 -0.20 12.10
C GLN A 366 -7.29 -1.68 12.15
N VAL A 367 -6.41 -2.53 11.65
CA VAL A 367 -6.50 -3.99 11.77
C VAL A 367 -5.34 -4.46 12.62
N THR A 368 -5.65 -4.91 13.83
CA THR A 368 -4.63 -5.35 14.80
C THR A 368 -4.37 -6.84 14.68
N SER A 369 -3.16 -7.26 15.04
CA SER A 369 -2.78 -8.64 15.28
C SER A 369 -3.74 -9.35 16.24
N ARG A 370 -4.30 -8.66 17.25
CA ARG A 370 -5.32 -9.20 18.15
C ARG A 370 -6.59 -9.60 17.40
N TYR A 371 -7.04 -8.78 16.45
CA TYR A 371 -8.18 -9.11 15.59
C TYR A 371 -7.90 -10.34 14.72
N VAL A 372 -6.74 -10.38 14.06
CA VAL A 372 -6.36 -11.50 13.19
C VAL A 372 -6.17 -12.80 13.98
N ASN A 373 -5.43 -12.75 15.10
CA ASN A 373 -5.15 -13.90 15.96
C ASN A 373 -6.41 -14.49 16.60
N SER A 374 -7.37 -13.63 16.95
CA SER A 374 -8.65 -14.06 17.53
C SER A 374 -9.62 -14.61 16.49
N ASN A 375 -9.26 -14.63 15.20
CA ASN A 375 -10.17 -14.93 14.09
C ASN A 375 -11.40 -14.00 14.11
N GLY A 376 -11.16 -12.70 14.30
CA GLY A 376 -12.16 -11.65 14.20
C GLY A 376 -13.08 -11.48 15.42
N ARG A 377 -12.73 -12.10 16.56
CA ARG A 377 -13.56 -12.06 17.79
C ARG A 377 -13.22 -10.88 18.70
N ASP A 378 -11.98 -10.42 18.67
CA ASP A 378 -11.47 -9.34 19.51
C ASP A 378 -11.01 -8.13 18.67
N ALA A 379 -10.98 -6.93 19.26
CA ALA A 379 -10.45 -5.72 18.62
C ALA A 379 -11.01 -5.46 17.21
N ILE A 380 -12.31 -5.71 17.04
CA ILE A 380 -13.02 -5.62 15.76
C ILE A 380 -12.84 -4.21 15.18
N PRO A 381 -12.28 -4.06 13.96
CA PRO A 381 -12.13 -2.77 13.32
C PRO A 381 -13.49 -2.10 13.11
N GLN A 382 -13.47 -0.76 13.07
CA GLN A 382 -14.67 0.00 12.74
C GLN A 382 -15.19 -0.44 11.36
N GLN A 383 -16.44 -0.89 11.34
CA GLN A 383 -17.10 -1.31 10.12
C GLN A 383 -17.60 -0.07 9.36
N PRO A 384 -17.58 -0.10 8.02
CA PRO A 384 -18.30 0.87 7.21
C PRO A 384 -19.80 0.92 7.57
N ASN A 385 -20.38 2.11 7.51
CA ASN A 385 -21.83 2.30 7.70
C ASN A 385 -22.64 2.09 6.40
N LEU A 386 -21.98 1.99 5.25
CA LEU A 386 -22.61 1.69 3.97
C LEU A 386 -22.11 0.33 3.48
N LYS A 387 -22.83 -0.26 2.54
CA LYS A 387 -22.36 -1.50 1.92
C LYS A 387 -21.20 -1.19 0.96
N SER A 388 -20.24 -2.11 0.91
CA SER A 388 -19.42 -2.32 -0.28
C SER A 388 -20.30 -2.81 -1.44
N TYR A 389 -19.74 -2.84 -2.66
CA TYR A 389 -20.46 -3.22 -3.87
C TYR A 389 -21.19 -4.56 -3.78
#